data_AF-A0A6I2TX78-F1
#
_entry.id   AF-A0A6I2TX78-F1
#
_cell.length_a   1.000
_cell.length_b   1.000
_cell.length_c   1.000
_cell.angle_alpha   90.00
_cell.angle_beta   90.00
_cell.angle_gamma   90.00
#
_symmetry.space_group_name_H-M   'P 1'
#
loop_
_entity.id
_entity.type
_entity.pdbx_description
1 polymer ?
#
loop_
_entity_poly.entity_id
_entity_poly.type
_entity_poly.pdbx_seq_one_letter_code
_entity_poly.pdbx_strand_id
1 'polypeptide(L)' 'MAKGVFFLIDAEHDGDIQHYKSLIIDNGGEIEEVVWTGNEDDDAYIVFSAPTKQQVDNIKSILKYG' A
#
# COMPACT_ATOMS: atom_id res chain seq x y z
N MET A 1 -8.16 14.34 4.11
CA MET A 1 -8.02 13.15 3.25
C MET A 1 -8.39 11.92 4.06
N ALA A 2 -9.00 10.91 3.45
CA ALA A 2 -9.30 9.63 4.10
C ALA A 2 -8.04 8.76 4.11
N LYS A 3 -7.84 7.94 5.15
CA LYS A 3 -6.64 7.11 5.31
C LYS A 3 -6.93 5.64 5.07
N GLY A 4 -5.97 4.95 4.45
CA GLY A 4 -5.92 3.52 4.27
C GLY A 4 -4.61 2.95 4.83
N VAL A 5 -4.67 1.67 5.20
CA VAL A 5 -3.49 0.87 5.55
C VAL A 5 -3.60 -0.40 4.73
N PHE A 6 -2.50 -0.78 4.09
CA PHE A 6 -2.34 -2.03 3.37
C PHE A 6 -1.20 -2.82 4.02
N PHE A 7 -1.46 -4.10 4.31
CA PHE A 7 -0.48 -5.02 4.89
C PHE A 7 0.00 -5.96 3.79
N LEU A 8 1.31 -6.08 3.67
CA LEU A 8 1.99 -7.08 2.85
C LEU A 8 2.66 -8.06 3.81
N ILE A 9 2.23 -9.31 3.74
CA ILE A 9 2.77 -10.40 4.56
C ILE A 9 3.89 -11.06 3.78
N ASP A 10 4.96 -11.46 4.48
CA ASP A 10 6.13 -12.11 3.90
C ASP A 10 6.71 -11.29 2.72
N ALA A 11 7.04 -10.01 2.96
CA ALA A 11 7.64 -9.18 1.93
C ALA A 11 9.07 -9.68 1.64
N GLU A 12 9.28 -10.21 0.43
CA GLU A 12 10.57 -10.80 0.05
C GLU A 12 11.54 -9.74 -0.48
N HIS A 13 11.06 -8.76 -1.26
CA HIS A 13 11.93 -7.82 -1.96
C HIS A 13 11.41 -6.37 -1.93
N ASP A 14 12.33 -5.40 -2.04
CA ASP A 14 12.00 -3.98 -2.26
C ASP A 14 11.02 -3.79 -3.43
N GLY A 15 11.12 -4.64 -4.45
CA GLY A 15 10.26 -4.63 -5.63
C GLY A 15 8.78 -4.79 -5.29
N ASP A 16 8.44 -5.58 -4.27
CA ASP A 16 7.06 -5.82 -3.84
C ASP A 16 6.48 -4.54 -3.24
N ILE A 17 7.27 -3.88 -2.39
CA ILE A 17 6.91 -2.59 -1.79
C ILE A 17 6.72 -1.52 -2.87
N GLN A 18 7.63 -1.44 -3.86
CA GLN A 18 7.48 -0.47 -4.95
C GLN A 18 6.26 -0.76 -5.81
N HIS A 19 5.97 -2.03 -6.09
CA HIS A 19 4.79 -2.44 -6.86
C HIS A 19 3.50 -1.92 -6.22
N TYR A 20 3.29 -2.17 -4.92
CA TYR A 20 2.09 -1.71 -4.23
C TYR A 20 2.04 -0.18 -4.05
N LYS A 21 3.18 0.49 -3.88
CA LYS A 21 3.22 1.96 -3.90
C LYS A 21 2.76 2.52 -5.23
N SER A 22 3.22 1.96 -6.35
CA SER A 22 2.78 2.37 -7.69
C SER A 22 1.28 2.19 -7.86
N LEU A 23 0.73 1.03 -7.47
CA LEU A 23 -0.72 0.81 -7.53
C LEU A 23 -1.53 1.84 -6.72
N ILE A 24 -1.06 2.22 -5.54
CA ILE A 24 -1.72 3.25 -4.73
C ILE A 24 -1.68 4.61 -5.44
N ILE A 25 -0.52 5.01 -5.96
CA ILE A 25 -0.31 6.31 -6.62
C ILE A 25 -1.11 6.39 -7.93
N ASP A 26 -1.07 5.36 -8.75
CA ASP A 26 -1.77 5.30 -10.04
C ASP A 26 -3.29 5.39 -9.88
N ASN A 27 -3.81 5.04 -8.69
CA ASN A 27 -5.23 5.12 -8.35
C ASN A 27 -5.60 6.36 -7.51
N GLY A 28 -4.70 7.36 -7.47
CA GLY A 28 -4.95 8.66 -6.85
C GLY A 28 -4.80 8.67 -5.33
N GLY A 29 -4.04 7.71 -4.79
CA GLY A 29 -3.58 7.72 -3.41
C GLY A 29 -2.24 8.44 -3.25
N GLU A 30 -1.96 8.90 -2.04
CA GLU A 30 -0.69 9.49 -1.62
C GLU A 30 -0.07 8.60 -0.54
N ILE A 31 1.22 8.28 -0.66
CA ILE A 31 1.94 7.48 0.33
C ILE A 31 2.32 8.37 1.50
N GLU A 32 1.87 8.00 2.70
CA GLU A 32 2.16 8.71 3.94
C GLU A 32 3.36 8.07 4.66
N GLU A 33 3.36 6.74 4.72
CA GLU A 33 4.38 5.98 5.45
C GLU A 33 4.52 4.57 4.86
N VAL A 34 5.73 4.04 4.89
CA VAL A 34 6.04 2.66 4.56
C VAL A 34 6.88 2.11 5.70
N VAL A 35 6.44 1.00 6.29
CA VAL A 35 7.17 0.31 7.34
C VAL A 35 7.48 -1.09 6.86
N TRP A 36 8.77 -1.36 6.73
CA TRP A 36 9.35 -2.66 6.43
C TRP A 36 10.81 -2.62 6.88
N THR A 37 11.33 -3.72 7.44
CA THR A 37 12.71 -3.74 7.96
C THR A 37 13.76 -3.94 6.88
N GLY A 38 13.36 -4.24 5.65
CA GLY A 38 14.27 -4.59 4.54
C GLY A 38 14.79 -6.02 4.60
N ASN A 39 14.29 -6.82 5.54
CA ASN A 39 14.57 -8.25 5.60
C ASN A 39 13.51 -9.02 4.82
N GLU A 40 13.96 -10.00 4.05
CA GLU A 40 13.09 -10.99 3.39
C GLU A 40 12.24 -11.71 4.45
N ASP A 41 11.02 -12.10 4.08
CA ASP A 41 10.02 -12.75 4.94
C ASP A 41 9.50 -11.91 6.12
N ASP A 42 9.82 -10.61 6.18
CA ASP A 42 9.25 -9.71 7.19
C ASP A 42 7.94 -9.09 6.72
N ASP A 43 7.06 -8.82 7.68
CA ASP A 43 5.80 -8.13 7.40
C ASP A 43 6.07 -6.65 7.08
N ALA A 44 5.33 -6.13 6.11
CA ALA A 44 5.35 -4.73 5.74
C ALA A 44 3.95 -4.12 5.79
N TYR A 45 3.88 -2.81 6.00
CA TYR A 45 2.65 -2.07 5.75
C TYR A 45 2.89 -0.71 5.13
N ILE A 46 1.91 -0.30 4.32
CA ILE A 46 1.89 0.97 3.63
C ILE A 46 0.68 1.76 4.15
N VAL A 47 0.95 2.93 4.73
CA VAL A 47 -0.07 3.91 5.08
C VAL A 47 -0.21 4.87 3.91
N PHE A 48 -1.44 5.07 3.47
CA PHE A 48 -1.73 5.98 2.37
C PHE A 48 -2.98 6.82 2.66
N SER A 49 -3.13 7.91 1.94
CA SER A 49 -4.34 8.73 1.98
C SER A 49 -4.93 8.92 0.59
N ALA A 50 -6.22 9.23 0.51
CA ALA A 50 -6.89 9.59 -0.73
C ALA A 50 -7.97 10.66 -0.44
N PRO A 51 -8.43 11.42 -1.46
CA PRO A 51 -9.39 12.50 -1.26
C PRO A 51 -10.70 12.05 -0.59
N THR A 52 -11.18 10.84 -0.90
CA THR A 52 -12.45 10.31 -0.39
C THR A 52 -12.32 8.91 0.19
N LYS A 53 -13.25 8.53 1.08
CA LYS A 53 -13.35 7.17 1.61
C LYS A 53 -13.61 6.14 0.49
N GLN A 54 -14.45 6.49 -0.48
CA GLN A 54 -14.72 5.64 -1.65
C GLN A 54 -13.42 5.30 -2.42
N GLN A 55 -12.52 6.27 -2.61
CA GLN A 55 -11.22 6.02 -3.24
C GLN A 55 -10.33 5.12 -2.39
N VAL A 56 -10.29 5.31 -1.07
CA VAL A 56 -9.56 4.39 -0.18
C VAL A 56 -10.09 2.96 -0.32
N ASP A 57 -11.41 2.79 -0.31
CA ASP A 57 -12.03 1.46 -0.42
C ASP A 57 -11.76 0.82 -1.81
N ASN A 58 -11.77 1.62 -2.88
CA ASN A 58 -11.41 1.17 -4.22
C ASN A 58 -9.94 0.73 -4.30
N ILE A 59 -9.02 1.54 -3.78
CA ILE A 59 -7.58 1.21 -3.73
C ILE A 59 -7.38 -0.09 -2.94
N LYS A 60 -7.99 -0.24 -1.76
CA LYS A 60 -7.92 -1.49 -0.98
C LYS A 60 -8.43 -2.70 -1.74
N SER A 61 -9.48 -2.53 -2.54
CA SER A 61 -10.00 -3.61 -3.39
C SER A 61 -8.98 -4.01 -4.46
N ILE A 62 -8.32 -3.04 -5.11
CA ILE A 62 -7.27 -3.31 -6.11
C ILE A 62 -6.09 -4.03 -5.47
N LEU A 63 -5.61 -3.57 -4.31
CA LEU A 63 -4.44 -4.17 -3.66
C LEU A 63 -4.69 -5.61 -3.16
N LYS A 64 -5.95 -6.01 -2.99
CA LYS A 64 -6.33 -7.37 -2.53
C LYS A 64 -6.56 -8.36 -3.67
N TYR A 65 -6.92 -7.90 -4.86
CA TYR A 65 -7.37 -8.76 -5.97
C TYR A 65 -6.65 -8.50 -7.31
N GLY A 66 -5.82 -7.46 -7.37
CA GLY A 66 -5.01 -7.08 -8.53
C GLY A 66 -3.79 -7.95 -8.70
#